data_AF-A0A532ECP8-F1
#
_entry.id   AF-A0A532ECP8-F1
#
_cell.length_a   1.000
_cell.length_b   1.000
_cell.length_c   1.000
_cell.angle_alpha   90.00
_cell.angle_beta   90.00
_cell.angle_gamma   90.00
#
_symmetry.space_group_name_H-M   'P 1'
#
loop_
_entity.id
_entity.type
_entity.pdbx_description
1 polymer ?
#
loop_
_entity_poly.entity_id
_entity_poly.type
_entity_poly.pdbx_seq_one_letter_code
_entity_poly.pdbx_strand_id
1 'polypeptide(L)'
;MHITLDGKQWQIPDDTSLMNALAFLSDKAHAQHRIVTSLTVGGKAISDRDLDPAFLNQRGQDVGEVSGRSQSLHAIITDAKQTIDRFAAQLRADGLVLLGPLRSGTGQVGTIDAWLGRLADYTEMLEAGQAQGVAGLSSAALLPWIQELLGARTFADPIRVADLLEYELLPLLIASSQAA
;
A
#
# COMPACT_ATOMS: atom_id res chain seq x y z
N MET A 1 -14.47 -16.48 -27.54
CA MET A 1 -14.52 -15.08 -27.11
C MET A 1 -13.11 -14.52 -27.15
N HIS A 2 -12.98 -13.20 -27.33
CA HIS A 2 -11.68 -12.52 -27.35
C HIS A 2 -11.35 -11.98 -25.97
N ILE A 3 -10.13 -12.24 -25.53
CA ILE A 3 -9.56 -11.72 -24.28
C ILE A 3 -8.32 -10.93 -24.59
N THR A 4 -8.19 -9.74 -23.99
CA THR A 4 -7.03 -8.86 -24.19
C THR A 4 -6.36 -8.51 -22.86
N LEU A 5 -5.04 -8.62 -22.76
CA LEU A 5 -4.23 -8.15 -21.62
C LEU A 5 -3.06 -7.33 -22.14
N ASP A 6 -2.95 -6.07 -21.71
CA ASP A 6 -1.85 -5.17 -22.11
C ASP A 6 -1.65 -5.12 -23.64
N GLY A 7 -2.75 -5.18 -24.40
CA GLY A 7 -2.76 -5.17 -25.87
C GLY A 7 -2.46 -6.52 -26.54
N LYS A 8 -2.15 -7.57 -25.78
CA LYS A 8 -2.03 -8.95 -26.30
C LYS A 8 -3.39 -9.63 -26.28
N GLN A 9 -3.74 -10.29 -27.37
CA GLN A 9 -5.05 -10.90 -27.56
C GLN A 9 -4.96 -12.42 -27.61
N TRP A 10 -5.93 -13.10 -27.01
CA TRP A 10 -6.12 -14.54 -27.08
C TRP A 10 -7.57 -14.87 -27.43
N GLN A 11 -7.74 -15.95 -28.19
CA GLN A 11 -9.04 -16.56 -28.41
C GLN A 11 -9.22 -17.71 -27.41
N ILE A 12 -10.32 -17.70 -26.67
CA ILE A 12 -10.74 -18.83 -25.83
C ILE A 12 -12.14 -19.31 -26.26
N PRO A 13 -12.57 -20.53 -25.92
CA PRO A 13 -13.90 -21.04 -26.28
C PRO A 13 -15.04 -20.12 -25.80
N ASP A 14 -16.07 -19.92 -26.63
CA ASP A 14 -17.20 -19.01 -26.33
C ASP A 14 -18.08 -19.49 -25.17
N ASP A 15 -18.08 -20.78 -24.88
CA ASP A 15 -18.76 -21.42 -23.76
C ASP A 15 -18.01 -21.30 -22.42
N THR A 16 -16.79 -20.74 -22.44
CA THR A 16 -16.02 -20.48 -21.22
C THR A 16 -16.77 -19.50 -20.33
N SER A 17 -16.87 -19.81 -19.04
CA SER A 17 -17.43 -18.89 -18.05
C SER A 17 -16.55 -17.65 -17.88
N LEU A 18 -17.15 -16.52 -17.50
CA LEU A 18 -16.40 -15.31 -17.18
C LEU A 18 -15.38 -15.58 -16.08
N MET A 19 -15.71 -16.38 -15.06
CA MET A 19 -14.76 -16.80 -14.02
C MET A 19 -13.47 -17.40 -14.59
N ASN A 20 -13.60 -18.34 -15.53
CA ASN A 20 -12.45 -18.99 -16.14
C ASN A 20 -11.68 -18.06 -17.08
N ALA A 21 -12.38 -17.14 -17.75
CA ALA A 21 -11.76 -16.08 -18.55
C ALA A 21 -10.91 -15.12 -17.69
N LEU A 22 -11.42 -14.73 -16.51
CA LEU A 22 -10.69 -13.89 -15.56
C LEU A 22 -9.52 -14.63 -14.91
N ALA A 23 -9.70 -15.90 -14.55
CA ALA A 23 -8.60 -16.75 -14.08
C ALA A 23 -7.49 -16.84 -15.12
N PHE A 24 -7.83 -17.06 -16.39
CA PHE A 24 -6.87 -17.07 -17.49
C PHE A 24 -6.11 -15.74 -17.61
N LEU A 25 -6.80 -14.59 -17.53
CA LEU A 25 -6.16 -13.27 -17.52
C LEU A 25 -5.19 -13.11 -16.35
N SER A 26 -5.63 -13.50 -15.15
CA SER A 26 -4.81 -13.47 -13.94
C SER A 26 -3.56 -14.34 -14.10
N ASP A 27 -3.69 -15.55 -14.63
CA ASP A 27 -2.56 -16.46 -14.89
C ASP A 27 -1.56 -15.85 -15.89
N LYS A 28 -2.05 -15.18 -16.95
CA LYS A 28 -1.18 -14.50 -17.93
C LYS A 28 -0.43 -13.32 -17.33
N ALA A 29 -1.06 -12.53 -16.46
CA ALA A 29 -0.41 -11.46 -15.73
C ALA A 29 0.62 -12.03 -14.74
N HIS A 30 0.22 -13.05 -13.97
CA HIS A 30 1.04 -13.66 -12.94
C HIS A 30 2.29 -14.34 -13.50
N ALA A 31 2.18 -15.00 -14.66
CA ALA A 31 3.32 -15.57 -15.39
C ALA A 31 4.39 -14.54 -15.78
N GLN A 32 4.06 -13.24 -15.76
CA GLN A 32 4.98 -12.13 -15.99
C GLN A 32 5.33 -11.36 -14.72
N HIS A 33 4.98 -11.89 -13.54
CA HIS A 33 5.10 -11.24 -12.23
C HIS A 33 4.33 -9.90 -12.15
N ARG A 34 3.12 -9.88 -12.73
CA ARG A 34 2.22 -8.72 -12.78
C ARG A 34 0.87 -9.07 -12.17
N ILE A 35 0.13 -8.04 -11.79
CA ILE A 35 -1.22 -8.13 -11.24
C ILE A 35 -2.16 -7.36 -12.18
N VAL A 36 -3.33 -7.91 -12.47
CA VAL A 36 -4.38 -7.20 -13.21
C VAL A 36 -4.92 -6.08 -12.32
N THR A 37 -4.78 -4.83 -12.75
CA THR A 37 -5.16 -3.64 -11.96
C THR A 37 -6.40 -2.93 -12.50
N SER A 38 -6.81 -3.25 -13.72
CA SER A 38 -8.09 -2.80 -14.27
C SER A 38 -8.66 -3.82 -15.22
N LEU A 39 -9.98 -3.92 -15.25
CA LEU A 39 -10.73 -4.87 -16.04
C LEU A 39 -11.90 -4.15 -16.72
N THR A 40 -12.16 -4.51 -17.96
CA THR A 40 -13.39 -4.18 -18.66
C THR A 40 -14.02 -5.42 -19.27
N VAL A 41 -15.34 -5.50 -19.22
CA VAL A 41 -16.14 -6.60 -19.78
C VAL A 41 -17.26 -5.96 -20.61
N GLY A 42 -17.37 -6.34 -21.88
CA GLY A 42 -18.35 -5.76 -22.81
C GLY A 42 -18.19 -4.24 -22.96
N GLY A 43 -16.96 -3.73 -22.83
CA GLY A 43 -16.64 -2.29 -22.87
C GLY A 43 -16.95 -1.51 -21.58
N LYS A 44 -17.42 -2.17 -20.51
CA LYS A 44 -17.69 -1.53 -19.21
C LYS A 44 -16.59 -1.86 -18.21
N ALA A 45 -16.13 -0.86 -17.46
CA ALA A 45 -15.20 -1.09 -16.36
C ALA A 45 -15.88 -1.91 -15.24
N ILE A 46 -15.17 -2.91 -14.74
CA ILE A 46 -15.62 -3.84 -13.70
C ILE A 46 -14.73 -3.66 -12.47
N SER A 47 -15.35 -3.64 -11.30
CA SER A 47 -14.70 -3.63 -9.99
C SER A 47 -15.00 -4.94 -9.23
N ASP A 48 -14.29 -5.18 -8.12
CA ASP A 48 -14.52 -6.36 -7.28
C ASP A 48 -15.97 -6.49 -6.79
N ARG A 49 -16.70 -5.37 -6.68
CA ARG A 49 -18.11 -5.35 -6.28
C ARG A 49 -19.05 -5.89 -7.34
N ASP A 50 -18.63 -5.87 -8.60
CA ASP A 50 -19.39 -6.37 -9.74
C ASP A 50 -19.15 -7.88 -9.97
N LEU A 51 -18.15 -8.46 -9.31
CA LEU A 51 -17.77 -9.88 -9.45
C LEU A 51 -18.64 -10.80 -8.57
N ASP A 52 -19.96 -10.73 -8.74
CA ASP A 52 -20.87 -11.64 -8.06
C ASP A 52 -20.96 -13.03 -8.75
N PRO A 53 -21.40 -14.09 -8.05
CA PRO A 53 -21.48 -15.43 -8.63
C PRO A 53 -22.37 -15.53 -9.87
N ALA A 54 -23.44 -14.74 -9.98
CA ALA A 54 -24.32 -14.77 -11.15
C ALA A 54 -23.61 -14.18 -12.37
N PHE A 55 -22.89 -13.07 -12.19
CA PHE A 55 -22.06 -12.46 -13.23
C PHE A 55 -20.90 -13.36 -13.66
N LEU A 56 -20.17 -13.93 -12.71
CA LEU A 56 -19.02 -14.79 -12.97
C LEU A 56 -19.37 -16.11 -13.71
N ASN A 57 -20.60 -16.60 -13.54
CA ASN A 57 -21.09 -17.81 -14.22
C ASN A 57 -21.65 -17.56 -15.62
N GLN A 58 -21.77 -16.31 -16.07
CA GLN A 58 -22.19 -16.01 -17.44
C GLN A 58 -21.16 -16.53 -18.45
N ARG A 59 -21.63 -16.95 -19.63
CA ARG A 59 -20.74 -17.43 -20.69
C ARG A 59 -20.12 -16.24 -21.40
N GLY A 60 -18.89 -16.42 -21.88
CA GLY A 60 -18.12 -15.42 -22.62
C GLY A 60 -18.89 -14.75 -23.76
N GLN A 61 -19.66 -15.53 -24.51
CA GLN A 61 -20.53 -15.04 -25.58
C GLN A 61 -21.62 -14.04 -25.12
N ASP A 62 -22.06 -14.13 -23.86
CA ASP A 62 -23.18 -13.33 -23.33
C ASP A 62 -22.69 -12.00 -22.73
N VAL A 63 -21.41 -11.92 -22.36
CA VAL A 63 -20.81 -10.75 -21.68
C VAL A 63 -19.95 -9.87 -22.59
N GLY A 64 -19.51 -10.40 -23.75
CA GLY A 64 -18.71 -9.66 -24.73
C GLY A 64 -17.19 -9.72 -24.50
N GLU A 65 -16.46 -8.76 -25.08
CA GLU A 65 -14.99 -8.70 -24.98
C GLU A 65 -14.54 -8.47 -23.53
N VAL A 66 -13.53 -9.22 -23.10
CA VAL A 66 -12.89 -9.03 -21.80
C VAL A 66 -11.50 -8.45 -22.03
N SER A 67 -11.21 -7.28 -21.47
CA SER A 67 -9.88 -6.69 -21.55
C SER A 67 -9.38 -6.20 -20.20
N GLY A 68 -8.09 -6.37 -19.94
CA GLY A 68 -7.45 -5.93 -18.71
C GLY A 68 -6.14 -5.19 -18.96
N ARG A 69 -5.72 -4.44 -17.94
CA ARG A 69 -4.35 -3.94 -17.82
C ARG A 69 -3.71 -4.54 -16.59
N SER A 70 -2.42 -4.85 -16.70
CA SER A 70 -1.64 -5.31 -15.56
C SER A 70 -0.48 -4.37 -15.24
N GLN A 71 -0.03 -4.39 -14.00
CA GLN A 71 1.17 -3.68 -13.55
C GLN A 71 2.03 -4.61 -12.70
N SER A 72 3.35 -4.41 -12.72
CA SER A 72 4.24 -5.07 -11.75
C SER A 72 4.08 -4.41 -10.38
N LEU A 73 4.41 -5.16 -9.31
CA LEU A 73 4.43 -4.61 -7.95
C LEU A 73 5.36 -3.39 -7.83
N HIS A 74 6.51 -3.44 -8.51
CA HIS A 74 7.41 -2.29 -8.60
C HIS A 74 6.73 -1.04 -9.18
N ALA A 75 5.98 -1.18 -10.27
CA ALA A 75 5.28 -0.05 -10.88
C ALA A 75 4.17 0.48 -9.97
N ILE A 76 3.39 -0.43 -9.34
CA ILE A 76 2.33 -0.07 -8.40
C ILE A 76 2.90 0.75 -7.23
N ILE A 77 4.01 0.31 -6.64
CA ILE A 77 4.60 1.02 -5.50
C ILE A 77 5.29 2.31 -5.94
N THR A 78 5.91 2.34 -7.12
CA THR A 78 6.47 3.57 -7.70
C THR A 78 5.38 4.63 -7.88
N ASP A 79 4.23 4.26 -8.43
CA ASP A 79 3.09 5.17 -8.60
C ASP A 79 2.51 5.61 -7.24
N ALA A 80 2.55 4.73 -6.23
CA ALA A 80 2.09 5.03 -4.87
C ALA A 80 3.04 5.93 -4.07
N LYS A 81 4.29 6.14 -4.52
CA LYS A 81 5.33 6.85 -3.76
C LYS A 81 4.88 8.23 -3.25
N GLN A 82 4.26 9.03 -4.11
CA GLN A 82 3.76 10.35 -3.72
C GLN A 82 2.68 10.27 -2.62
N THR A 83 1.90 9.19 -2.57
CA THR A 83 0.92 8.96 -1.52
C THR A 83 1.60 8.55 -0.21
N ILE A 84 2.63 7.71 -0.29
CA ILE A 84 3.47 7.33 0.85
C ILE A 84 4.16 8.58 1.46
N ASP A 85 4.71 9.47 0.63
CA ASP A 85 5.34 10.71 1.08
C ASP A 85 4.34 11.65 1.79
N ARG A 86 3.11 11.76 1.25
CA ARG A 86 2.04 12.51 1.91
C ARG A 86 1.63 11.88 3.24
N PHE A 87 1.59 10.55 3.32
CA PHE A 87 1.32 9.85 4.56
C PHE A 87 2.40 10.11 5.61
N ALA A 88 3.67 10.12 5.21
CA ALA A 88 4.80 10.46 6.09
C ALA A 88 4.69 11.90 6.63
N ALA A 89 4.33 12.86 5.78
CA ALA A 89 4.12 14.25 6.18
C ALA A 89 2.95 14.38 7.18
N GLN A 90 1.85 13.65 6.96
CA GLN A 90 0.73 13.63 7.90
C GLN A 90 1.14 12.97 9.23
N LEU A 91 1.82 11.84 9.19
CA LEU A 91 2.30 11.13 10.38
C LEU A 91 3.22 12.03 11.21
N ARG A 92 4.09 12.82 10.56
CA ARG A 92 4.91 13.82 11.24
C ARG A 92 4.06 14.89 11.91
N ALA A 93 3.09 15.47 11.20
CA ALA A 93 2.22 16.50 11.75
C ALA A 93 1.47 15.99 12.99
N ASP A 94 0.95 14.77 12.93
CA ASP A 94 0.25 14.15 14.06
C ASP A 94 1.19 13.91 15.25
N GLY A 95 2.43 13.50 14.99
CA GLY A 95 3.43 13.32 16.04
C GLY A 95 3.84 14.62 16.74
N LEU A 96 3.91 15.74 16.00
CA LEU A 96 4.19 17.06 16.58
C LEU A 96 3.11 17.49 17.57
N VAL A 97 1.84 17.12 17.33
CA VAL A 97 0.72 17.43 18.24
C VAL A 97 0.88 16.73 19.60
N LEU A 98 1.54 15.56 19.64
CA LEU A 98 1.76 14.79 20.87
C LEU A 98 2.79 15.44 21.81
N LEU A 99 3.68 16.29 21.30
CA LEU A 99 4.81 16.83 22.07
C LEU A 99 4.37 17.72 23.24
N GLY A 100 3.37 18.58 23.03
CA GLY A 100 2.90 19.52 24.05
C GLY A 100 2.40 18.82 25.33
N PRO A 101 1.45 17.88 25.21
CA PRO A 101 0.98 17.09 26.35
C PRO A 101 2.08 16.28 27.05
N LEU A 102 2.98 15.67 26.29
CA LEU A 102 4.09 14.88 26.85
C LEU A 102 5.07 15.76 27.63
N ARG A 103 5.50 16.90 27.07
CA ARG A 103 6.44 17.83 27.71
C ARG A 103 5.86 18.50 28.96
N SER A 104 4.56 18.76 28.97
CA SER A 104 3.87 19.39 30.12
C SER A 104 3.46 18.39 31.21
N GLY A 105 3.65 17.09 30.99
CA GLY A 105 3.18 16.04 31.91
C GLY A 105 1.66 15.93 31.99
N THR A 106 0.92 16.60 31.09
CA THR A 106 -0.55 16.54 31.03
C THR A 106 -1.05 15.37 30.19
N GLY A 107 -0.19 14.82 29.32
CA GLY A 107 -0.47 13.63 28.52
C GLY A 107 0.10 12.36 29.14
N GLN A 108 -0.65 11.25 29.05
CA GLN A 108 -0.13 9.93 29.37
C GLN A 108 0.67 9.38 28.20
N VAL A 109 1.70 8.59 28.49
CA VAL A 109 2.53 7.95 27.45
C VAL A 109 1.70 7.10 26.47
N GLY A 110 0.64 6.43 26.93
CA GLY A 110 -0.26 5.65 26.06
C GLY A 110 -1.02 6.47 25.00
N THR A 111 -1.01 7.79 25.08
CA THR A 111 -1.61 8.65 24.03
C THR A 111 -0.90 8.52 22.68
N ILE A 112 0.34 8.01 22.66
CA ILE A 112 1.10 7.78 21.43
C ILE A 112 0.70 6.50 20.69
N ASP A 113 -0.13 5.63 21.28
CA ASP A 113 -0.38 4.27 20.74
C ASP A 113 -1.02 4.27 19.37
N ALA A 114 -2.00 5.15 19.15
CA ALA A 114 -2.63 5.31 17.85
C ALA A 114 -1.63 5.82 16.79
N TRP A 115 -0.70 6.68 17.20
CA TRP A 115 0.37 7.16 16.33
C TRP A 115 1.40 6.06 16.01
N LEU A 116 1.75 5.23 16.99
CA LEU A 116 2.61 4.05 16.79
C LEU A 116 1.99 3.04 15.81
N GLY A 117 0.68 2.82 15.88
CA GLY A 117 -0.01 1.98 14.89
C GLY A 117 0.18 2.48 13.46
N ARG A 118 0.01 3.80 13.25
CA ARG A 118 0.23 4.41 11.93
C ARG A 118 1.70 4.45 11.50
N LEU A 119 2.63 4.53 12.45
CA LEU A 119 4.05 4.37 12.18
C LEU A 119 4.37 2.96 11.70
N ALA A 120 3.73 1.93 12.28
CA ALA A 120 3.89 0.55 11.82
C ALA A 120 3.40 0.38 10.37
N ASP A 121 2.20 0.90 10.05
CA ASP A 121 1.68 0.90 8.68
C ASP A 121 2.64 1.59 7.71
N TYR A 122 3.22 2.73 8.12
CA TYR A 122 4.21 3.44 7.30
C TYR A 122 5.46 2.59 7.06
N THR A 123 6.01 1.97 8.11
CA THR A 123 7.21 1.11 7.96
C THR A 123 6.95 -0.08 7.07
N GLU A 124 5.76 -0.67 7.10
CA GLU A 124 5.37 -1.75 6.18
C GLU A 124 5.35 -1.27 4.73
N MET A 125 4.83 -0.07 4.45
CA MET A 125 4.88 0.53 3.11
C MET A 125 6.33 0.77 2.64
N LEU A 126 7.22 1.22 3.53
CA LEU A 126 8.63 1.41 3.21
C LEU A 126 9.34 0.09 2.90
N GLU A 127 9.08 -0.95 3.69
CA GLU A 127 9.66 -2.28 3.50
C GLU A 127 9.14 -2.96 2.23
N ALA A 128 7.86 -2.81 1.92
CA ALA A 128 7.29 -3.27 0.65
C ALA A 128 7.98 -2.58 -0.54
N GLY A 129 8.21 -1.26 -0.46
CA GLY A 129 8.95 -0.51 -1.46
C GLY A 129 10.39 -0.96 -1.62
N GLN A 130 11.10 -1.15 -0.49
CA GLN A 130 12.47 -1.66 -0.49
C GLN A 130 12.56 -3.05 -1.13
N ALA A 131 11.64 -3.95 -0.80
CA ALA A 131 11.58 -5.30 -1.36
C ALA A 131 11.34 -5.31 -2.88
N GLN A 132 10.65 -4.29 -3.40
CA GLN A 132 10.49 -4.09 -4.85
C GLN A 132 11.61 -3.26 -5.49
N GLY A 133 12.64 -2.86 -4.74
CA GLY A 133 13.76 -2.05 -5.24
C GLY A 133 13.38 -0.61 -5.60
N VAL A 134 12.33 -0.05 -5.00
CA VAL A 134 11.93 1.34 -5.21
C VAL A 134 12.82 2.27 -4.37
N ALA A 135 13.57 3.14 -5.04
CA ALA A 135 14.52 4.04 -4.38
C ALA A 135 13.84 5.02 -3.40
N GLY A 136 14.49 5.25 -2.27
CA GLY A 136 14.02 6.15 -1.21
C GLY A 136 13.02 5.53 -0.23
N LEU A 137 12.54 4.31 -0.49
CA LEU A 137 11.67 3.58 0.44
C LEU A 137 12.52 2.60 1.28
N SER A 138 12.78 2.95 2.53
CA SER A 138 13.44 2.07 3.51
C SER A 138 13.16 2.54 4.94
N SER A 139 12.81 1.61 5.83
CA SER A 139 12.62 1.85 7.27
C SER A 139 13.93 1.82 8.07
N ALA A 140 15.07 1.50 7.44
CA ALA A 140 16.32 1.19 8.15
C ALA A 140 16.81 2.30 9.10
N ALA A 141 16.64 3.57 8.71
CA ALA A 141 17.02 4.71 9.54
C ALA A 141 16.08 4.93 10.75
N LEU A 142 14.83 4.47 10.66
CA LEU A 142 13.82 4.62 11.72
C LEU A 142 13.94 3.53 12.78
N LEU A 143 14.34 2.31 12.39
CA LEU A 143 14.29 1.12 13.25
C LEU A 143 14.96 1.28 14.62
N PRO A 144 16.20 1.83 14.75
CA PRO A 144 16.83 2.00 16.06
C PRO A 144 16.03 2.91 16.98
N TRP A 145 15.45 3.98 16.42
CA TRP A 145 14.69 4.97 17.19
C TRP A 145 13.29 4.49 17.56
N ILE A 146 12.67 3.65 16.71
CA ILE A 146 11.44 2.95 17.06
C ILE A 146 11.68 2.05 18.28
N GLN A 147 12.78 1.31 18.32
CA GLN A 147 13.13 0.46 19.46
C GLN A 147 13.32 1.27 20.74
N GLU A 148 14.08 2.37 20.68
CA GLU A 148 14.26 3.29 21.80
C GLU A 148 12.92 3.88 22.29
N LEU A 149 12.03 4.26 21.36
CA LEU A 149 10.72 4.82 21.68
C LEU A 149 9.83 3.79 22.39
N LEU A 150 9.80 2.54 21.91
CA LEU A 150 9.07 1.45 22.56
C LEU A 150 9.65 1.13 23.95
N GLY A 151 10.97 1.23 24.11
CA GLY A 151 11.63 1.16 25.41
C GLY A 151 11.14 2.24 26.36
N ALA A 152 11.23 3.51 25.95
CA ALA A 152 10.77 4.66 26.74
C ALA A 152 9.28 4.56 27.08
N ARG A 153 8.47 4.07 26.14
CA ARG A 153 7.05 3.79 26.34
C ARG A 153 6.82 2.77 27.47
N THR A 154 7.62 1.70 27.51
CA THR A 154 7.49 0.62 28.50
C THR A 154 7.76 1.13 29.93
N PHE A 155 8.69 2.07 30.09
CA PHE A 155 8.98 2.70 31.37
C PHE A 155 8.07 3.89 31.71
N ALA A 156 7.10 4.20 30.85
CA ALA A 156 6.18 5.32 30.98
C ALA A 156 6.90 6.66 31.22
N ASP A 157 8.01 6.91 30.51
CA ASP A 157 8.78 8.16 30.57
C ASP A 157 8.30 9.14 29.48
N PRO A 158 7.41 10.11 29.80
CA PRO A 158 6.86 11.01 28.79
C PRO A 158 7.88 11.99 28.23
N ILE A 159 8.92 12.35 29.00
CA ILE A 159 9.95 13.30 28.55
C ILE A 159 10.87 12.61 27.56
N ARG A 160 11.35 11.40 27.88
CA ARG A 160 12.15 10.61 26.94
C ARG A 160 11.39 10.28 25.66
N VAL A 161 10.10 9.95 25.76
CA VAL A 161 9.23 9.75 24.58
C VAL A 161 9.15 11.02 23.74
N ALA A 162 8.94 12.19 24.36
CA ALA A 162 8.89 13.47 23.64
C ALA A 162 10.21 13.79 22.92
N ASP A 163 11.35 13.57 23.59
CA ASP A 163 12.66 13.83 23.01
C ASP A 163 12.97 12.89 21.83
N LEU A 164 12.66 11.59 21.96
CA LEU A 164 12.82 10.62 20.87
C LEU A 164 11.92 10.93 19.68
N LEU A 165 10.68 11.38 19.93
CA LEU A 165 9.79 11.84 18.86
C LEU A 165 10.36 13.07 18.17
N GLU A 166 10.65 14.13 18.92
CA GLU A 166 11.01 15.44 18.38
C GLU A 166 12.34 15.45 17.65
N TYR A 167 13.37 14.81 18.22
CA TYR A 167 14.74 14.95 17.72
C TYR A 167 15.19 13.79 16.84
N GLU A 168 14.61 12.59 17.01
CA GLU A 168 15.07 11.41 16.28
C GLU A 168 14.05 10.96 15.21
N LEU A 169 12.80 10.68 15.59
CA LEU A 169 11.83 10.07 14.67
C LEU A 169 11.19 11.06 13.69
N LEU A 170 10.61 12.15 14.19
CA LEU A 170 9.85 13.09 13.34
C LEU A 170 10.71 13.76 12.25
N PRO A 171 12.00 14.08 12.48
CA PRO A 171 12.87 14.59 11.41
C PRO A 171 13.14 13.55 10.31
N LEU A 172 13.21 12.26 10.67
CA LEU A 172 13.50 11.19 9.71
C LEU A 172 12.32 10.88 8.79
N LEU A 173 11.07 11.04 9.25
CA LEU A 173 9.87 10.78 8.43
C LEU A 173 9.84 11.58 7.12
N ILE A 174 10.43 12.77 7.10
CA ILE A 174 10.53 13.64 5.92
C ILE A 174 11.88 13.53 5.21
N ALA A 175 12.96 13.18 5.91
CA ALA A 175 14.26 12.92 5.28
C ALA A 175 14.18 11.73 4.30
N SER A 176 13.38 10.71 4.63
CA SER A 176 13.05 9.61 3.71
C SER A 176 12.37 10.08 2.42
N SER A 177 11.58 11.16 2.48
CA SER A 177 10.87 11.72 1.32
C SER A 177 11.72 12.63 0.43
N GLN A 178 12.81 13.19 0.96
CA GLN A 178 13.64 14.19 0.27
C GLN A 178 14.91 13.62 -0.38
N ALA A 179 15.28 12.37 -0.10
CA ALA A 179 16.47 11.73 -0.67
C ALA A 179 16.26 11.13 -2.08
N ALA A 180 15.28 11.63 -2.84
CA ALA A 180 14.91 11.15 -4.17
C ALA A 180 15.24 12.18 -5.26
#